data_AF-H9FBJ5-F1
#
_entry.id   AF-H9FBJ5-F1
#
_cell.length_a   1.000
_cell.length_b   1.000
_cell.length_c   1.000
_cell.angle_alpha   90.00
_cell.angle_beta   90.00
_cell.angle_gamma   90.00
#
_symmetry.space_group_name_H-M   'P 1'
#
loop_
_entity.id
_entity.type
_entity.pdbx_description
1 polymer ?
#
loop_
_entity_poly.entity_id
_entity_poly.type
_entity_poly.pdbx_seq_one_letter_code
_entity_poly.pdbx_strand_id
1 'polypeptide(L)'
;VFGRKSRVMDLNLLTEEVRLYSCTPRNFSVSIREELKRTDTIFWPGCLLVKRCGGNCACCLHNCNECQCVPSKVTKKYHEVLQLRPKTGVRGLHKSLTDVALEHHEECDCVCRGSTGG
;
A
#
# COMPACT_ATOMS: atom_id res chain seq x y z
N VAL A 1 -37.90 12.45 -34.41
CA VAL A 1 -37.78 12.65 -32.94
C VAL A 1 -36.92 11.51 -32.39
N PHE A 2 -35.75 11.88 -31.86
CA PHE A 2 -34.71 11.10 -31.15
C PHE A 2 -34.21 9.77 -31.76
N GLY A 3 -33.14 9.90 -32.56
CA GLY A 3 -32.25 8.79 -32.91
C GLY A 3 -31.53 8.23 -31.69
N ARG A 4 -31.59 6.91 -31.53
CA ARG A 4 -30.76 6.13 -30.60
C ARG A 4 -29.30 6.19 -31.08
N LYS A 5 -28.55 7.20 -30.62
CA LYS A 5 -27.09 7.12 -30.63
C LYS A 5 -26.69 6.12 -29.55
N SER A 6 -26.31 4.92 -29.97
CA SER A 6 -25.55 4.00 -29.13
C SER A 6 -24.34 4.79 -28.62
N ARG A 7 -24.31 5.08 -27.32
CA ARG A 7 -23.12 5.61 -26.67
C ARG A 7 -22.13 4.47 -26.70
N VAL A 8 -21.26 4.45 -27.70
CA VAL A 8 -20.06 3.62 -27.71
C VAL A 8 -19.31 4.01 -26.45
N MET A 9 -19.43 3.21 -25.39
CA MET A 9 -18.59 3.35 -24.21
C MET A 9 -17.16 3.08 -24.65
N ASP A 10 -16.25 4.00 -24.35
CA ASP A 10 -14.84 3.79 -24.59
C ASP A 10 -14.36 2.66 -23.65
N LEU A 11 -14.05 1.50 -24.23
CA LEU A 11 -13.54 0.35 -23.50
C LEU A 11 -12.25 0.68 -22.73
N ASN A 12 -11.50 1.69 -23.16
CA ASN A 12 -10.30 2.13 -22.45
C ASN A 12 -10.64 2.82 -21.13
N LEU A 13 -11.70 3.64 -21.10
CA LEU A 13 -12.18 4.28 -19.87
C LEU A 13 -12.60 3.23 -18.83
N LEU A 14 -13.33 2.20 -19.27
CA LEU A 14 -13.72 1.08 -18.41
C LEU A 14 -12.51 0.28 -17.90
N THR A 15 -11.49 0.10 -18.73
CA THR A 15 -10.28 -0.65 -18.36
C THR A 15 -9.47 0.08 -17.28
N GLU A 16 -9.32 1.39 -17.40
CA GLU A 16 -8.64 2.21 -16.39
C GLU A 16 -9.43 2.31 -15.08
N GLU A 17 -10.76 2.43 -15.14
CA GLU A 17 -11.60 2.35 -13.94
C GLU A 17 -11.47 0.99 -13.24
N VAL A 18 -11.55 -0.11 -13.99
CA VAL A 18 -11.36 -1.46 -13.43
C VAL A 18 -9.99 -1.59 -12.78
N ARG A 19 -8.93 -1.11 -13.44
CA ARG A 19 -7.57 -1.11 -12.87
C ARG A 19 -7.47 -0.27 -11.60
N LEU A 20 -8.11 0.90 -11.57
CA LEU A 20 -8.14 1.79 -10.41
C LEU A 20 -8.81 1.16 -9.19
N TYR A 21 -9.77 0.25 -9.38
CA TYR A 21 -10.43 -0.45 -8.28
C TYR A 21 -9.87 -1.84 -8.01
N SER A 22 -9.02 -2.38 -8.89
CA SER A 22 -8.45 -3.73 -8.74
C SER A 22 -7.34 -3.80 -7.68
N CYS A 23 -7.15 -5.02 -7.14
CA CYS A 23 -6.05 -5.37 -6.24
C CYS A 23 -4.69 -5.05 -6.89
N THR A 24 -4.04 -4.00 -6.41
CA THR A 24 -2.77 -3.48 -6.96
C THR A 24 -1.91 -2.84 -5.86
N PRO A 25 -0.60 -2.68 -6.06
CA PRO A 25 0.26 -1.91 -5.16
C PRO A 25 -0.07 -0.41 -5.17
N ARG A 26 -0.50 0.14 -4.02
CA ARG A 26 -0.88 1.55 -3.86
C ARG A 26 -0.02 2.26 -2.83
N ASN A 27 0.06 3.58 -2.94
CA ASN A 27 0.78 4.40 -1.98
C ASN A 27 -0.05 4.53 -0.70
N PHE A 28 0.53 4.15 0.43
CA PHE A 28 0.00 4.37 1.76
C PHE A 28 0.99 5.20 2.57
N SER A 29 0.48 6.19 3.31
CA SER A 29 1.28 6.91 4.29
C SER A 29 1.32 6.08 5.57
N VAL A 30 2.52 5.63 5.95
CA VAL A 30 2.72 4.84 7.17
C VAL A 30 3.57 5.60 8.17
N SER A 31 3.22 5.50 9.45
CA SER A 31 3.97 6.08 10.55
C SER A 31 5.24 5.29 10.79
N ILE A 32 6.42 5.93 10.67
CA ILE A 32 7.71 5.26 10.92
C ILE A 32 7.76 4.73 12.37
N ARG A 33 7.15 5.46 13.30
CA ARG A 33 7.06 5.11 14.71
C ARG A 33 6.34 3.77 14.92
N GLU A 34 5.22 3.57 14.22
CA GLU A 34 4.38 2.38 14.32
C GLU A 34 5.04 1.19 13.61
N GLU A 35 5.57 1.41 12.41
CA GLU A 35 6.28 0.39 11.62
C GLU A 35 7.51 -0.16 12.37
N LEU A 36 8.29 0.73 13.01
CA LEU A 36 9.49 0.35 13.77
C LEU A 36 9.20 0.03 15.25
N LYS A 37 7.96 0.21 15.71
CA LYS A 37 7.52 0.00 17.10
C LYS A 37 8.40 0.72 18.14
N ARG A 38 8.89 1.92 17.81
CA ARG A 38 9.76 2.72 18.69
C ARG A 38 9.02 3.90 19.27
N THR A 39 9.10 4.12 20.58
CA THR A 39 8.45 5.25 21.25
C THR A 39 9.42 6.28 21.81
N ASP A 40 10.70 5.94 21.84
CA ASP A 40 11.82 6.70 22.40
C ASP A 40 12.47 7.69 21.40
N THR A 41 12.00 7.66 20.16
CA THR A 41 12.65 8.32 19.03
C THR A 41 11.61 9.06 18.19
N ILE A 42 11.93 10.29 17.83
CA ILE A 42 11.16 11.08 16.86
C ILE A 42 11.86 10.98 15.51
N PHE A 43 11.09 10.73 14.44
CA PHE A 43 11.58 10.72 13.07
C PHE A 43 11.01 11.93 12.32
N TRP A 44 11.82 12.53 11.45
CA TRP A 44 11.38 13.55 10.51
C TRP A 44 11.78 13.13 9.08
N PRO A 45 10.83 13.06 8.13
CA PRO A 45 9.38 13.12 8.35
C PRO A 45 8.89 11.97 9.26
N GLY A 46 7.76 12.15 9.94
CA GLY A 46 7.21 11.13 10.84
C GLY A 46 6.52 9.97 10.12
N CYS A 47 6.14 10.18 8.87
CA CYS A 47 5.51 9.20 8.00
C CYS A 47 6.18 9.17 6.62
N LEU A 48 6.11 8.02 5.96
CA LEU A 48 6.66 7.80 4.61
C LEU A 48 5.63 7.13 3.73
N LEU A 49 5.72 7.38 2.42
CA LEU A 49 4.91 6.69 1.42
C LEU A 49 5.52 5.32 1.13
N VAL A 50 4.74 4.27 1.35
CA VAL A 50 5.11 2.89 1.03
C VAL A 50 4.07 2.26 0.12
N LYS A 51 4.48 1.23 -0.63
CA LYS A 51 3.54 0.43 -1.42
C LYS A 51 2.90 -0.65 -0.54
N ARG A 52 1.56 -0.67 -0.49
CA ARG A 52 0.77 -1.77 0.09
C ARG A 52 -0.29 -2.23 -0.89
N CYS A 53 -0.67 -3.49 -0.82
CA CYS A 53 -1.75 -4.03 -1.63
C CYS A 53 -3.07 -3.41 -1.20
N GLY A 54 -3.88 -3.02 -2.18
CA GLY A 54 -5.22 -2.50 -1.94
C GLY A 54 -6.06 -2.48 -3.21
N GLY A 55 -7.37 -2.36 -3.01
CA GLY A 55 -8.36 -2.55 -4.06
C GLY A 55 -9.10 -3.87 -3.89
N ASN A 56 -9.96 -4.15 -4.86
CA ASN A 56 -10.90 -5.26 -4.85
C ASN A 56 -10.38 -6.39 -5.74
N CYS A 57 -10.70 -7.62 -5.36
CA CYS A 57 -10.56 -8.75 -6.25
C CYS A 57 -11.72 -8.74 -7.25
N ALA A 58 -11.39 -8.79 -8.54
CA ALA A 58 -12.40 -8.91 -9.59
C ALA A 58 -13.21 -10.19 -9.36
N CYS A 59 -14.52 -10.07 -9.53
CA CYS A 59 -15.50 -11.04 -9.02
C CYS A 59 -15.21 -12.47 -9.46
N CYS A 60 -15.02 -13.34 -8.47
CA CYS A 60 -14.89 -14.79 -8.55
C CYS A 60 -16.23 -15.38 -9.09
N LEU A 61 -16.21 -16.43 -9.93
CA LEU A 61 -17.43 -17.08 -10.50
C LEU A 61 -18.37 -17.63 -9.39
N HIS A 62 -17.83 -17.89 -8.21
CA HIS A 62 -18.54 -18.33 -7.01
C HIS A 62 -18.13 -17.48 -5.80
N ASN A 63 -19.05 -16.65 -5.32
CA ASN A 63 -19.07 -16.01 -3.99
C ASN A 63 -17.81 -15.20 -3.57
N CYS A 64 -17.66 -14.00 -4.13
CA CYS A 64 -16.52 -13.07 -3.96
C CYS A 64 -16.19 -12.63 -2.52
N ASN A 65 -17.05 -12.95 -1.54
CA ASN A 65 -16.84 -12.59 -0.13
C ASN A 65 -15.66 -13.34 0.51
N GLU A 66 -15.12 -14.34 -0.18
CA GLU A 66 -14.02 -15.18 0.28
C GLU A 66 -12.66 -14.86 -0.38
N CYS A 67 -12.62 -13.83 -1.23
CA CYS A 67 -11.44 -13.41 -1.99
C CYS A 67 -10.72 -12.24 -1.26
N GLN A 68 -9.42 -12.37 -0.94
CA GLN A 68 -8.60 -11.35 -0.27
C GLN A 68 -7.46 -10.85 -1.15
N CYS A 69 -7.23 -9.54 -1.17
CA CYS A 69 -6.09 -8.91 -1.85
C CYS A 69 -4.85 -8.94 -0.93
N VAL A 70 -3.83 -9.71 -1.32
CA VAL A 70 -2.64 -9.98 -0.49
C VAL A 70 -1.36 -9.72 -1.29
N PRO A 71 -0.23 -9.42 -0.63
CA PRO A 71 1.06 -9.34 -1.33
C PRO A 71 1.51 -10.72 -1.79
N SER A 72 1.94 -10.80 -3.05
CA SER A 72 2.67 -11.96 -3.58
C SER A 72 4.18 -11.75 -3.61
N LYS A 73 4.62 -10.49 -3.62
CA LYS A 73 6.03 -10.11 -3.51
C LYS A 73 6.22 -8.89 -2.63
N VAL A 74 7.12 -9.01 -1.65
CA VAL A 74 7.48 -7.94 -0.73
C VAL A 74 8.98 -7.66 -0.86
N THR A 75 9.35 -6.39 -0.83
CA THR A 75 10.74 -5.95 -0.78
C THR A 75 10.97 -4.98 0.37
N LYS A 76 12.19 -4.95 0.91
CA LYS A 76 12.60 -3.96 1.91
C LYS A 76 13.32 -2.83 1.19
N LYS A 77 12.85 -1.60 1.40
CA LYS A 77 13.49 -0.38 0.88
C LYS A 77 13.94 0.49 2.04
N TYR A 78 15.12 1.06 1.89
CA TYR A 78 15.71 1.95 2.89
C TYR A 78 15.36 3.39 2.55
N HIS A 79 14.96 4.15 3.57
CA HIS A 79 14.62 5.57 3.47
C HIS A 79 15.49 6.34 4.46
N GLU A 80 16.24 7.31 3.96
CA GLU A 80 17.01 8.21 4.81
C GLU A 80 16.06 9.17 5.53
N VAL A 81 16.14 9.21 6.85
CA VAL A 81 15.32 10.08 7.69
C VAL A 81 16.15 10.73 8.80
N LEU A 82 15.68 11.88 9.28
CA LEU A 82 16.27 12.52 10.44
C LEU A 82 15.74 11.86 11.72
N GLN A 83 16.64 11.31 12.51
CA GLN A 83 16.37 10.76 13.82
C GLN A 83 16.68 11.78 14.91
N LEU A 84 15.74 11.93 15.84
CA LEU A 84 15.80 12.86 16.95
C LEU A 84 15.58 12.10 18.27
N ARG A 85 16.59 12.06 19.12
CA ARG A 85 16.54 11.38 20.43
C ARG A 85 16.85 12.32 21.59
N PRO A 86 16.10 12.27 22.71
CA PRO A 86 16.44 13.05 23.91
C PRO A 86 17.87 12.72 24.38
N LYS A 87 18.66 13.75 24.72
CA LYS A 87 19.97 13.52 25.36
C LYS A 87 19.77 13.21 26.84
N THR A 88 20.33 12.12 27.32
CA THR A 88 20.30 11.77 28.75
C THR A 88 21.17 12.75 29.54
N GLY A 89 20.61 13.43 30.55
CA GLY A 89 21.37 14.28 31.47
C GLY A 89 21.73 15.69 30.97
N VAL A 90 21.42 16.07 29.73
CA VAL A 90 21.66 17.42 29.19
C VAL A 90 20.42 17.90 28.44
N ARG A 91 20.03 19.17 28.61
CA ARG A 91 18.95 19.78 27.82
C ARG A 91 19.34 19.77 26.34
N GLY A 92 18.61 19.02 25.52
CA GLY A 92 18.80 19.02 24.06
C GLY A 92 18.41 17.69 23.39
N LEU A 93 18.45 17.72 22.07
CA LEU A 93 18.08 16.60 21.21
C LEU A 93 19.32 16.16 20.41
N HIS A 94 19.66 14.88 20.46
CA HIS A 94 20.63 14.29 19.55
C HIS A 94 19.98 14.13 18.18
N LYS A 95 20.63 14.63 17.13
CA LYS A 95 20.13 14.61 15.75
C LYS A 95 21.11 13.84 14.88
N SER A 96 20.60 12.89 14.09
CA SER A 96 21.42 12.12 13.16
C SER A 96 20.58 11.65 11.97
N LEU A 97 21.19 11.59 10.79
CA LEU A 97 20.58 10.90 9.65
C LEU A 97 20.70 9.39 9.86
N THR A 98 19.65 8.66 9.50
CA THR A 98 19.61 7.20 9.62
C THR A 98 18.71 6.61 8.53
N ASP A 99 19.07 5.43 8.04
CA ASP A 99 18.23 4.68 7.13
C ASP A 99 17.22 3.82 7.90
N VAL A 100 15.95 3.96 7.56
CA VAL A 100 14.88 3.08 8.05
C VAL A 100 14.46 2.11 6.95
N ALA A 101 14.42 0.83 7.27
CA ALA A 101 13.94 -0.20 6.35
C ALA A 101 12.42 -0.34 6.48
N LEU A 102 11.70 -0.14 5.37
CA LEU A 102 10.25 -0.31 5.30
C LEU A 102 9.90 -1.35 4.23
N GLU A 103 8.85 -2.13 4.49
CA GLU A 103 8.34 -3.14 3.56
C GLU A 103 7.40 -2.53 2.52
N HIS A 104 7.66 -2.86 1.26
CA HIS A 104 6.89 -2.46 0.09
C HIS A 104 6.35 -3.71 -0.59
N HIS A 105 5.05 -3.73 -0.86
CA HIS A 105 4.44 -4.75 -1.69
C HIS A 105 4.72 -4.38 -3.15
N GLU A 106 5.53 -5.16 -3.85
CA GLU A 106 5.85 -4.92 -5.27
C GLU A 106 4.80 -5.53 -6.19
N GLU A 107 4.22 -6.67 -5.79
CA GLU A 107 3.21 -7.41 -6.54
C GLU A 107 2.10 -7.88 -5.58
N CYS A 108 0.86 -7.92 -6.07
CA CYS A 108 -0.34 -8.24 -5.30
C CYS A 108 -1.20 -9.24 -6.05
N ASP A 109 -1.79 -10.19 -5.32
CA ASP A 109 -2.65 -11.23 -5.87
C ASP A 109 -3.96 -11.36 -5.08
N CYS A 110 -4.96 -11.94 -5.73
CA CYS A 110 -6.23 -12.28 -5.14
C CYS A 110 -6.28 -13.75 -4.74
N VAL A 111 -6.38 -14.02 -3.45
CA VAL A 111 -6.46 -15.38 -2.90
C VAL A 111 -7.86 -15.64 -2.38
N CYS A 112 -8.50 -16.69 -2.89
CA CYS A 112 -9.90 -17.01 -2.63
C CYS A 112 -9.99 -18.34 -1.88
N ARG A 113 -10.75 -18.39 -0.78
CA ARG A 113 -11.06 -19.68 -0.15
C ARG A 113 -11.99 -20.48 -1.07
N GLY A 114 -11.72 -21.78 -1.24
CA GLY A 114 -12.51 -22.67 -2.10
C GLY A 114 -11.90 -23.05 -3.46
N SER A 115 -10.72 -22.53 -3.84
CA SER A 115 -9.98 -23.06 -4.99
C SER A 115 -9.20 -24.32 -4.59
N THR A 116 -9.91 -25.43 -4.42
CA THR A 116 -9.33 -26.75 -4.71
C THR A 116 -9.30 -26.88 -6.22
N GLY A 117 -8.12 -27.14 -6.78
CA GLY A 117 -7.79 -26.98 -8.19
C GLY A 117 -8.77 -27.59 -9.20
N GLY A 118 -8.75 -26.98 -10.38
CA GLY A 118 -9.33 -27.44 -11.64
C GLY A 118 -8.67 -26.68 -12.77
#